data_AF-A0A7V2MEE6-F1
#
_entry.id   AF-A0A7V2MEE6-F1
#
_cell.length_a   1.000
_cell.length_b   1.000
_cell.length_c   1.000
_cell.angle_alpha   90.00
_cell.angle_beta   90.00
_cell.angle_gamma   90.00
#
_symmetry.space_group_name_H-M   'P 1'
#
loop_
_entity.id
_entity.type
_entity.pdbx_description
1 polymer ?
#
loop_
_entity_poly.entity_id
_entity_poly.type
_entity_poly.pdbx_seq_one_letter_code
_entity_poly.pdbx_strand_id
1 'polypeptide(L)'
;MESLAFLAPLLMISGVAVIVLVAVAIVQDMKQEHKYGYRQAFYTIVSLVMLVMAAGSAESLLVIGAKEIMPSAKSYNQRYNMPTTLYLAGDTTKTATGPTTYACTTECQFTDIDKQNFTDWKTNYAVWKDTNTTSLQTRRNIAGALSLLIISLPLYLLFSRWMNRGAKEEYAISPKTSPLRSVYFYGVSFAGLLTAVVGGAFLLNTVISSLLKTTPTMNNSYPAVVSKNDTAGIDSVIACAAKCGFSAEDVQLAQQWKNDWTVYQERQTSNSGATQNDLANTIPLILIGLPLFWFHFARIRKETQPTVPATPATPATV
;
A
#
# COMPACT_ATOMS: atom_id res chain seq x y z
N MET A 1 3.50 9.74 -1.60
CA MET A 1 4.40 8.70 -2.14
C MET A 1 5.75 8.64 -1.41
N GLU A 2 6.23 9.72 -0.80
CA GLU A 2 7.53 9.74 -0.10
C GLU A 2 7.60 8.86 1.18
N SER A 3 6.50 8.68 1.92
CA SER A 3 6.50 7.81 3.11
C SER A 3 6.63 6.31 2.77
N LEU A 4 6.10 5.86 1.63
CA LEU A 4 6.32 4.50 1.11
C LEU A 4 7.72 4.32 0.50
N ALA A 5 8.32 5.39 -0.02
CA ALA A 5 9.71 5.37 -0.49
C ALA A 5 10.71 5.14 0.65
N PHE A 6 10.34 5.40 1.90
CA PHE A 6 11.16 5.06 3.08
C PHE A 6 10.96 3.61 3.56
N LEU A 7 9.79 3.02 3.30
CA LEU A 7 9.48 1.62 3.63
C LEU A 7 10.05 0.62 2.63
N ALA A 8 10.07 0.96 1.34
CA ALA A 8 10.68 0.13 0.30
C ALA A 8 12.14 -0.27 0.62
N PRO A 9 13.06 0.64 1.01
CA PRO A 9 14.40 0.27 1.40
C PRO A 9 14.43 -0.52 2.70
N LEU A 10 13.55 -0.27 3.67
CA LEU A 10 13.51 -1.06 4.92
C LEU A 10 13.09 -2.52 4.69
N LEU A 11 12.06 -2.74 3.84
CA LEU A 11 11.65 -4.08 3.43
C LEU A 11 12.75 -4.77 2.60
N MET A 12 13.40 -4.02 1.70
CA MET A 12 14.55 -4.52 0.92
C MET A 12 15.74 -4.86 1.83
N ILE A 13 16.05 -4.02 2.82
CA ILE A 13 17.14 -4.24 3.79
C ILE A 13 16.82 -5.47 4.64
N SER A 14 15.58 -5.65 5.09
CA SER A 14 15.19 -6.86 5.83
C SER A 14 15.30 -8.12 4.96
N GLY A 15 14.85 -8.07 3.71
CA GLY A 15 14.99 -9.17 2.76
C GLY A 15 16.45 -9.53 2.48
N VAL A 16 17.28 -8.51 2.21
CA VAL A 16 18.73 -8.69 1.96
C VAL A 16 19.44 -9.23 3.19
N ALA A 17 19.15 -8.69 4.38
CA ALA A 17 19.77 -9.18 5.62
C ALA A 17 19.43 -10.65 5.89
N VAL A 18 18.18 -11.06 5.67
CA VAL A 18 17.80 -12.47 5.83
C VAL A 18 18.45 -13.34 4.75
N ILE A 19 18.52 -12.89 3.49
CA ILE A 19 19.22 -13.62 2.42
C ILE A 19 20.71 -13.81 2.76
N VAL A 20 21.38 -12.76 3.26
CA VAL A 20 22.79 -12.82 3.68
C VAL A 20 22.97 -13.79 4.83
N LEU A 21 22.12 -13.74 5.86
CA LEU A 21 22.18 -14.67 6.99
C LEU A 21 21.97 -16.12 6.56
N VAL A 22 21.03 -16.36 5.64
CA VAL A 22 20.80 -17.69 5.05
C VAL A 22 22.01 -18.13 4.23
N ALA A 23 22.60 -17.26 3.41
CA ALA A 23 23.80 -17.59 2.63
C ALA A 23 24.98 -17.94 3.55
N VAL A 24 25.22 -17.19 4.62
CA VAL A 24 26.25 -17.48 5.62
C VAL A 24 25.99 -18.83 6.29
N ALA A 25 24.75 -19.10 6.69
CA ALA A 25 24.39 -20.36 7.33
C ALA A 25 24.58 -21.56 6.39
N ILE A 26 24.27 -21.41 5.10
CA ILE A 26 24.51 -22.43 4.07
C ILE A 26 26.02 -22.70 3.91
N VAL A 27 26.84 -21.65 3.83
CA VAL A 27 28.29 -21.79 3.71
C VAL A 27 28.88 -22.50 4.93
N GLN A 28 28.37 -22.20 6.13
CA GLN A 28 28.79 -22.88 7.36
C GLN A 28 28.38 -24.35 7.38
N ASP A 29 27.16 -24.68 6.94
CA ASP A 29 26.65 -26.05 6.91
C ASP A 29 27.38 -26.90 5.86
N MET A 30 27.68 -26.33 4.69
CA MET A 30 28.46 -26.98 3.63
C MET A 30 29.87 -27.37 4.07
N LYS A 31 30.46 -26.66 5.05
CA LYS A 31 31.77 -27.02 5.59
C LYS A 31 31.76 -28.28 6.47
N GLN A 32 30.59 -28.75 6.92
CA GLN A 32 30.50 -29.88 7.87
C GLN A 32 30.33 -31.26 7.21
N GLU A 33 30.57 -31.43 5.90
CA GLU A 33 30.48 -32.71 5.16
C GLU A 33 29.16 -33.50 5.34
N HIS A 34 28.08 -32.86 5.79
CA HIS A 34 26.80 -33.53 5.96
C HIS A 34 26.08 -33.69 4.61
N LYS A 35 25.95 -34.95 4.13
CA LYS A 35 25.18 -35.31 2.92
C LYS A 35 23.74 -34.77 2.88
N TYR A 36 23.17 -34.37 4.01
CA TYR A 36 21.81 -33.87 4.15
C TYR A 36 21.67 -32.33 4.12
N GLY A 37 22.78 -31.59 4.23
CA GLY A 37 22.76 -30.12 4.36
C GLY A 37 22.11 -29.40 3.18
N TYR A 38 22.41 -29.82 1.94
CA TYR A 38 21.86 -29.20 0.73
C TYR A 38 20.34 -29.28 0.64
N ARG A 39 19.75 -30.41 1.05
CA ARG A 39 18.30 -30.60 1.00
C ARG A 39 17.60 -29.70 2.03
N GLN A 40 18.16 -29.58 3.23
CA GLN A 40 17.63 -28.70 4.27
C GLN A 40 17.80 -27.23 3.90
N ALA A 41 18.96 -26.84 3.36
CA ALA A 41 19.20 -25.50 2.84
C ALA A 41 18.17 -25.12 1.77
N PHE A 42 17.92 -26.01 0.81
CA PHE A 42 16.91 -25.80 -0.23
C PHE A 42 15.51 -25.56 0.35
N TYR A 43 15.03 -26.42 1.25
CA TYR A 43 13.72 -26.24 1.86
C TYR A 43 13.62 -24.97 2.71
N THR A 44 14.72 -24.59 3.37
CA THR A 44 14.80 -23.36 4.16
C THR A 44 14.67 -22.13 3.27
N ILE A 45 15.45 -22.05 2.19
CA ILE A 45 15.41 -20.95 1.22
C ILE A 45 14.02 -20.85 0.60
N VAL A 46 13.48 -21.95 0.08
CA VAL A 46 12.18 -21.94 -0.59
C VAL A 46 11.07 -21.57 0.38
N SER A 47 11.08 -22.14 1.60
CA SER A 47 10.09 -21.77 2.62
C SER A 47 10.16 -20.29 2.97
N LEU A 48 11.37 -19.72 3.09
CA LEU A 48 11.55 -18.31 3.38
C LEU A 48 11.03 -17.42 2.25
N VAL A 49 11.39 -17.70 1.00
CA VAL A 49 10.93 -16.93 -0.17
C VAL A 49 9.40 -16.95 -0.25
N MET A 50 8.79 -18.14 -0.08
CA MET A 50 7.34 -18.28 -0.10
C MET A 50 6.66 -17.54 1.06
N LEU A 51 7.28 -17.52 2.23
CA LEU A 51 6.78 -16.77 3.37
C LEU A 51 6.79 -15.25 3.10
N VAL A 52 7.89 -14.72 2.57
CA VAL A 52 8.00 -13.29 2.24
C VAL A 52 6.96 -12.89 1.20
N MET A 53 6.79 -13.71 0.15
CA MET A 53 5.75 -13.49 -0.86
C MET A 53 4.33 -13.52 -0.27
N ALA A 54 4.04 -14.50 0.59
CA ALA A 54 2.73 -14.62 1.23
C ALA A 54 2.44 -13.44 2.17
N ALA A 55 3.42 -13.06 3.00
CA ALA A 55 3.30 -11.94 3.92
C ALA A 55 3.10 -10.61 3.18
N GLY A 56 3.93 -10.30 2.17
CA GLY A 56 3.81 -9.08 1.39
C GLY A 56 2.52 -9.00 0.57
N SER A 57 2.03 -10.15 0.08
CA SER A 57 0.74 -10.22 -0.61
C SER A 57 -0.43 -9.98 0.34
N ALA A 58 -0.43 -10.61 1.51
CA ALA A 58 -1.43 -10.37 2.55
C ALA A 58 -1.43 -8.91 3.01
N GLU A 59 -0.26 -8.31 3.17
CA GLU A 59 -0.11 -6.90 3.55
C GLU A 59 -0.74 -6.00 2.50
N SER A 60 -0.41 -6.21 1.23
CA SER A 60 -0.97 -5.44 0.11
C SER A 60 -2.50 -5.49 0.09
N LEU A 61 -3.09 -6.68 0.32
CA LEU A 61 -4.54 -6.85 0.37
C LEU A 61 -5.17 -6.14 1.56
N LEU A 62 -4.53 -6.21 2.73
CA LEU A 62 -4.99 -5.48 3.92
C LEU A 62 -4.88 -3.97 3.72
N VAL A 63 -3.83 -3.45 3.08
CA VAL A 63 -3.70 -2.02 2.73
C VAL A 63 -4.82 -1.59 1.79
N ILE A 64 -5.09 -2.38 0.75
CA ILE A 64 -6.16 -2.09 -0.21
C ILE A 64 -7.52 -2.12 0.51
N GLY A 65 -7.81 -3.17 1.26
CA GLY A 65 -9.05 -3.29 2.04
C GLY A 65 -9.22 -2.18 3.07
N ALA A 66 -8.13 -1.78 3.75
CA ALA A 66 -8.12 -0.66 4.68
C ALA A 66 -8.47 0.67 3.98
N LYS A 67 -7.97 0.89 2.75
CA LYS A 67 -8.31 2.07 1.95
C LYS A 67 -9.76 2.04 1.46
N GLU A 68 -10.36 0.87 1.24
CA GLU A 68 -11.79 0.75 0.91
C GLU A 68 -12.69 1.18 2.08
N ILE A 69 -12.36 0.79 3.31
CA ILE A 69 -13.13 1.15 4.52
C ILE A 69 -12.83 2.57 5.05
N MET A 70 -11.73 3.19 4.59
CA MET A 70 -11.32 4.55 4.94
C MET A 70 -11.38 5.46 3.69
N PRO A 71 -12.54 6.04 3.35
CA PRO A 71 -12.72 6.77 2.09
C PRO A 71 -11.76 7.95 1.93
N SER A 72 -11.36 8.59 3.03
CA SER A 72 -10.39 9.70 2.97
C SER A 72 -8.97 9.20 2.68
N ALA A 73 -8.62 7.94 2.98
CA ALA A 73 -7.34 7.35 2.61
C ALA A 73 -7.17 7.23 1.08
N LYS A 74 -8.24 6.85 0.35
CA LYS A 74 -8.24 6.84 -1.13
C LYS A 74 -7.96 8.22 -1.71
N SER A 75 -8.56 9.23 -1.09
CA SER A 75 -8.47 10.61 -1.57
C SER A 75 -7.07 11.20 -1.45
N TYR A 76 -6.21 10.65 -0.58
CA TYR A 76 -4.87 11.16 -0.36
C TYR A 76 -3.97 11.11 -1.60
N ASN A 77 -3.99 9.98 -2.33
CA ASN A 77 -3.24 9.87 -3.59
C ASN A 77 -3.89 10.68 -4.74
N GLN A 78 -5.17 11.05 -4.60
CA GLN A 78 -5.89 11.86 -5.58
C GLN A 78 -5.67 13.36 -5.41
N ARG A 79 -4.95 13.82 -4.36
CA ARG A 79 -4.64 15.24 -4.16
C ARG A 79 -3.87 15.88 -5.31
N TYR A 80 -3.15 15.09 -6.09
CA TYR A 80 -2.37 15.56 -7.23
C TYR A 80 -3.13 15.49 -8.56
N ASN A 81 -4.33 14.90 -8.58
CA ASN A 81 -5.12 14.73 -9.79
C ASN A 81 -6.34 15.65 -9.77
N MET A 82 -6.12 16.95 -10.01
CA MET A 82 -7.21 17.94 -10.07
C MET A 82 -8.13 17.67 -11.27
N PRO A 83 -9.46 17.87 -11.14
CA PRO A 83 -10.34 17.88 -12.30
C PRO A 83 -9.84 18.89 -13.34
N THR A 84 -9.87 18.51 -14.62
CA THR A 84 -9.38 19.37 -15.70
C THR A 84 -10.25 20.63 -15.78
N THR A 85 -9.66 21.81 -15.66
CA THR A 85 -10.35 23.10 -15.73
C THR A 85 -10.67 23.46 -17.18
N LEU A 86 -11.85 24.02 -17.42
CA LEU A 86 -12.22 24.55 -18.74
C LEU A 86 -11.69 25.98 -18.88
N TYR A 87 -10.76 26.18 -19.82
CA TYR A 87 -10.29 27.50 -20.20
C TYR A 87 -11.00 27.96 -21.47
N LEU A 88 -11.72 29.08 -21.36
CA LEU A 88 -12.34 29.76 -22.50
C LEU A 88 -11.32 30.75 -23.07
N ALA A 89 -11.24 30.87 -24.39
CA ALA A 89 -10.24 31.67 -25.09
C ALA A 89 -10.34 33.16 -24.73
N GLY A 90 -11.53 33.58 -24.28
CA GLY A 90 -11.82 34.97 -23.96
C GLY A 90 -11.81 35.88 -25.19
N ASP A 91 -12.20 37.12 -24.98
CA ASP A 91 -12.07 38.16 -25.99
C ASP A 91 -10.58 38.43 -26.22
N THR A 92 -10.05 38.01 -27.38
CA THR A 92 -8.63 38.15 -27.75
C THR A 92 -8.15 39.60 -27.78
N THR A 93 -9.06 40.56 -27.71
CA THR A 93 -8.74 41.99 -27.64
C THR A 93 -8.43 42.49 -26.21
N LYS A 94 -8.73 41.69 -25.17
CA LYS A 94 -8.45 42.03 -23.77
C LYS A 94 -7.25 41.26 -23.27
N THR A 95 -6.30 41.97 -22.65
CA THR A 95 -5.10 41.37 -22.04
C THR A 95 -5.49 40.25 -21.07
N ALA A 96 -5.08 39.03 -21.39
CA ALA A 96 -5.38 37.80 -20.66
C ALA A 96 -4.91 37.90 -19.20
N THR A 97 -5.82 38.34 -18.32
CA THR A 97 -5.55 38.56 -16.89
C THR A 97 -6.34 37.63 -15.98
N GLY A 98 -7.09 36.67 -16.55
CA GLY A 98 -7.76 35.62 -15.79
C GLY A 98 -8.78 34.83 -16.61
N PRO A 99 -9.45 33.86 -15.98
CA PRO A 99 -10.50 33.07 -16.60
C PRO A 99 -11.68 33.94 -17.02
N THR A 100 -12.14 33.79 -18.26
CA THR A 100 -13.26 34.55 -18.81
C THR A 100 -14.59 33.97 -18.34
N THR A 101 -15.50 34.84 -17.88
CA THR A 101 -16.90 34.49 -17.58
C THR A 101 -17.85 35.13 -18.58
N TYR A 102 -18.80 34.35 -19.12
CA TYR A 102 -19.88 34.84 -19.98
C TYR A 102 -21.23 34.81 -19.25
N ALA A 103 -22.05 35.84 -19.47
CA ALA A 103 -23.39 35.96 -18.87
C ALA A 103 -24.52 35.61 -19.85
N CYS A 104 -24.27 35.70 -21.17
CA CYS A 104 -25.19 35.37 -22.26
C CYS A 104 -26.63 35.86 -22.07
N THR A 105 -26.80 37.13 -21.70
CA THR A 105 -28.11 37.72 -21.41
C THR A 105 -29.02 37.80 -22.63
N THR A 106 -28.47 38.13 -23.80
CA THR A 106 -29.23 38.37 -25.04
C THR A 106 -28.91 37.34 -26.12
N GLU A 107 -27.63 37.12 -26.38
CA GLU A 107 -27.10 36.25 -27.44
C GLU A 107 -25.96 35.34 -26.94
N CYS A 108 -25.60 34.34 -27.75
CA CYS A 108 -24.48 33.47 -27.42
C CYS A 108 -23.15 34.19 -27.58
N GLN A 109 -22.36 34.25 -26.50
CA GLN A 109 -21.04 34.88 -26.48
C GLN A 109 -19.88 33.90 -26.72
N PHE A 110 -20.17 32.60 -26.85
CA PHE A 110 -19.15 31.58 -27.11
C PHE A 110 -18.70 31.63 -28.57
N THR A 111 -17.39 31.76 -28.76
CA THR A 111 -16.76 31.62 -30.08
C THR A 111 -16.71 30.15 -30.51
N ASP A 112 -16.40 29.88 -31.78
CA ASP A 112 -16.18 28.51 -32.24
C ASP A 112 -14.97 27.85 -31.54
N ILE A 113 -13.96 28.64 -31.18
CA ILE A 113 -12.82 28.20 -30.38
C ILE A 113 -13.28 27.76 -28.99
N ASP A 114 -14.17 28.52 -28.34
CA ASP A 114 -14.71 28.15 -27.02
C ASP A 114 -15.50 26.83 -27.07
N LYS A 115 -16.26 26.59 -28.16
CA LYS A 115 -16.97 25.33 -28.38
C LYS A 115 -16.02 24.15 -28.60
N GLN A 116 -14.92 24.37 -29.32
CA GLN A 116 -13.87 23.36 -29.48
C GLN A 116 -13.20 23.07 -28.12
N ASN A 117 -12.81 24.10 -27.37
CA ASN A 117 -12.24 23.95 -26.03
C ASN A 117 -13.17 23.19 -25.09
N PHE A 118 -14.47 23.43 -25.16
CA PHE A 118 -15.45 22.67 -24.40
C PHE A 118 -15.48 21.19 -24.81
N THR A 119 -15.41 20.88 -26.11
CA THR A 119 -15.36 19.51 -26.62
C THR A 119 -14.09 18.78 -26.16
N ASP A 120 -12.94 19.44 -26.21
CA ASP A 120 -11.68 18.90 -25.73
C ASP A 120 -11.71 18.70 -24.21
N TRP A 121 -12.27 19.66 -23.47
CA TRP A 121 -12.48 19.55 -22.04
C TRP A 121 -13.36 18.36 -21.67
N LYS A 122 -14.46 18.09 -22.41
CA LYS A 122 -15.31 16.91 -22.16
C LYS A 122 -14.51 15.61 -22.26
N THR A 123 -13.68 15.51 -23.29
CA THR A 123 -12.81 14.34 -23.52
C THR A 123 -11.81 14.19 -22.37
N ASN A 124 -11.14 15.28 -22.00
CA ASN A 124 -10.16 15.29 -20.91
C ASN A 124 -10.79 15.00 -19.55
N TYR A 125 -11.99 15.52 -19.30
CA TYR A 125 -12.73 15.28 -18.07
C TYR A 125 -13.21 13.82 -17.98
N ALA A 126 -13.65 13.23 -19.10
CA ALA A 126 -13.99 11.81 -19.14
C ALA A 126 -12.77 10.92 -18.85
N VAL A 127 -11.61 11.22 -19.44
CA VAL A 127 -10.35 10.52 -19.17
C VAL A 127 -9.91 10.70 -17.72
N TRP A 128 -9.99 11.92 -17.19
CA TRP A 128 -9.70 12.21 -15.77
C TRP A 128 -10.60 11.37 -14.88
N LYS A 129 -11.90 11.32 -15.17
CA LYS A 129 -12.87 10.61 -14.37
C LYS A 129 -12.64 9.10 -14.39
N ASP A 130 -12.37 8.53 -15.57
CA ASP A 130 -12.01 7.11 -15.71
C ASP A 130 -10.72 6.79 -14.91
N THR A 131 -9.70 7.63 -15.06
CA THR A 131 -8.44 7.51 -14.30
C THR A 131 -8.65 7.65 -12.79
N ASN A 132 -9.55 8.54 -12.37
CA ASN A 132 -9.85 8.82 -10.99
C ASN A 132 -10.79 7.78 -10.37
N THR A 133 -11.52 7.03 -11.19
CA THR A 133 -12.13 5.77 -10.76
C THR A 133 -11.01 4.74 -10.59
N THR A 134 -10.44 4.77 -9.39
CA THR A 134 -9.44 3.85 -8.79
C THR A 134 -9.66 2.35 -9.03
N SER A 135 -10.73 1.94 -9.71
CA SER A 135 -11.15 0.56 -9.88
C SER A 135 -10.16 -0.28 -10.68
N LEU A 136 -9.60 0.17 -11.81
CA LEU A 136 -8.81 -0.72 -12.67
C LEU A 136 -7.45 -1.06 -12.06
N GLN A 137 -6.68 -0.04 -11.66
CA GLN A 137 -5.36 -0.26 -11.05
C GLN A 137 -5.49 -1.01 -9.72
N THR A 138 -6.49 -0.65 -8.90
CA THR A 138 -6.75 -1.35 -7.65
C THR A 138 -7.15 -2.80 -7.91
N ARG A 139 -8.04 -3.08 -8.87
CA ARG A 139 -8.41 -4.45 -9.28
C ARG A 139 -7.21 -5.25 -9.76
N ARG A 140 -6.32 -4.65 -10.57
CA ARG A 140 -5.07 -5.30 -11.02
C ARG A 140 -4.15 -5.62 -9.85
N ASN A 141 -3.96 -4.68 -8.92
CA ASN A 141 -3.16 -4.88 -7.72
C ASN A 141 -3.76 -5.97 -6.81
N ILE A 142 -5.09 -5.97 -6.60
CA ILE A 142 -5.81 -7.02 -5.86
C ILE A 142 -5.61 -8.38 -6.53
N ALA A 143 -5.83 -8.46 -7.85
CA ALA A 143 -5.68 -9.71 -8.58
C ALA A 143 -4.26 -10.26 -8.50
N GLY A 144 -3.25 -9.39 -8.63
CA GLY A 144 -1.84 -9.75 -8.48
C GLY A 144 -1.51 -10.25 -7.07
N ALA A 145 -1.91 -9.51 -6.03
CA ALA A 145 -1.68 -9.88 -4.64
C ALA A 145 -2.43 -11.18 -4.26
N LEU A 146 -3.67 -11.36 -4.69
CA LEU A 146 -4.41 -12.61 -4.48
C LEU A 146 -3.74 -13.79 -5.17
N SER A 147 -3.32 -13.63 -6.44
CA SER A 147 -2.67 -14.70 -7.19
C SER A 147 -1.38 -15.15 -6.50
N LEU A 148 -0.56 -14.20 -6.06
CA LEU A 148 0.65 -14.50 -5.29
C LEU A 148 0.33 -15.17 -3.96
N LEU A 149 -0.68 -14.69 -3.21
CA LEU A 149 -1.07 -15.29 -1.93
C LEU A 149 -1.57 -16.73 -2.09
N ILE A 150 -2.42 -16.98 -3.08
CA ILE A 150 -2.99 -18.30 -3.38
C ILE A 150 -1.90 -19.33 -3.71
N ILE A 151 -0.82 -18.92 -4.36
CA ILE A 151 0.29 -19.81 -4.73
C ILE A 151 1.29 -19.93 -3.58
N SER A 152 1.74 -18.80 -3.02
CA SER A 152 2.84 -18.76 -2.05
C SER A 152 2.46 -19.34 -0.70
N LEU A 153 1.23 -19.13 -0.22
CA LEU A 153 0.79 -19.63 1.09
C LEU A 153 0.78 -21.16 1.18
N PRO A 154 0.13 -21.93 0.28
CA PRO A 154 0.17 -23.39 0.36
C PRO A 154 1.57 -23.95 0.12
N LEU A 155 2.39 -23.34 -0.75
CA LEU A 155 3.79 -23.73 -0.92
C LEU A 155 4.59 -23.52 0.37
N TYR A 156 4.46 -22.36 1.02
CA TYR A 156 5.07 -22.09 2.32
C TYR A 156 4.68 -23.15 3.36
N LEU A 157 3.39 -23.47 3.47
CA LEU A 157 2.90 -24.47 4.43
C LEU A 157 3.44 -25.87 4.14
N LEU A 158 3.59 -26.23 2.87
CA LEU A 158 4.14 -27.51 2.45
C LEU A 158 5.64 -27.60 2.71
N PHE A 159 6.43 -26.61 2.30
CA PHE A 159 7.88 -26.59 2.50
C PHE A 159 8.26 -26.44 3.98
N SER A 160 7.54 -25.63 4.74
CA SER A 160 7.76 -25.53 6.19
C SER A 160 7.44 -26.85 6.89
N ARG A 161 6.41 -27.58 6.45
CA ARG A 161 6.12 -28.93 6.97
C ARG A 161 7.23 -29.91 6.65
N TRP A 162 7.77 -29.90 5.44
CA TRP A 162 8.87 -30.78 5.05
C TRP A 162 10.16 -30.49 5.80
N MET A 163 10.53 -29.22 5.93
CA MET A 163 11.66 -28.77 6.76
C MET A 163 11.50 -29.27 8.21
N ASN A 164 10.30 -29.12 8.79
CA ASN A 164 10.01 -29.59 10.15
C ASN A 164 10.06 -31.12 10.29
N ARG A 165 9.74 -31.89 9.24
CA ARG A 165 9.81 -33.36 9.27
C ARG A 165 11.25 -33.85 9.21
N GLY A 166 12.04 -33.34 8.26
CA GLY A 166 13.45 -33.73 8.14
C GLY A 166 14.25 -33.41 9.40
N ALA A 167 13.97 -32.28 10.05
CA ALA A 167 14.64 -31.92 11.30
C ALA A 167 14.29 -32.83 12.49
N LYS A 168 13.14 -33.51 12.48
CA LYS A 168 12.80 -34.51 13.52
C LYS A 168 13.55 -35.82 13.29
N GLU A 169 13.69 -36.23 12.04
CA GLU A 169 14.45 -37.43 11.66
C GLU A 169 15.94 -37.25 12.00
N GLU A 170 16.50 -36.07 11.73
CA GLU A 170 17.88 -35.73 12.07
C GLU A 170 18.12 -35.74 13.59
N TYR A 171 17.20 -35.17 14.37
CA TYR A 171 17.28 -35.15 15.83
C TYR A 171 17.28 -36.55 16.46
N ALA A 172 16.64 -37.53 15.82
CA ALA A 172 16.64 -38.91 16.28
C ALA A 172 18.01 -39.58 16.13
N ILE A 173 18.82 -39.13 15.17
CA ILE A 173 20.16 -39.70 14.88
C ILE A 173 21.25 -38.92 15.62
N SER A 174 21.12 -37.59 15.67
CA SER A 174 22.07 -36.70 16.35
C SER A 174 21.29 -35.65 17.14
N PRO A 175 21.40 -35.63 18.48
CA PRO A 175 20.66 -34.67 19.31
C PRO A 175 21.14 -33.22 19.16
N LYS A 176 22.12 -32.93 18.29
CA LYS A 176 22.55 -31.57 18.00
C LYS A 176 21.52 -30.88 17.12
N THR A 177 21.09 -29.70 17.54
CA THR A 177 20.15 -28.86 16.78
C THR A 177 20.82 -28.36 15.49
N SER A 178 20.18 -28.60 14.34
CA SER A 178 20.66 -28.06 13.05
C SER A 178 20.73 -26.53 13.10
N PRO A 179 21.89 -25.92 12.82
CA PRO A 179 22.07 -24.47 12.88
C PRO A 179 21.17 -23.73 11.88
N LEU A 180 20.92 -24.32 10.69
CA LEU A 180 20.06 -23.76 9.65
C LEU A 180 18.64 -23.52 10.15
N ARG A 181 18.08 -24.48 10.89
CA ARG A 181 16.72 -24.37 11.46
C ARG A 181 16.65 -23.23 12.47
N SER A 182 17.66 -23.12 13.33
CA SER A 182 17.76 -22.04 14.30
C SER A 182 17.78 -20.70 13.58
N VAL A 183 18.71 -20.51 12.63
CA VAL A 183 18.83 -19.29 11.83
C VAL A 183 17.51 -18.93 11.14
N TYR A 184 16.80 -19.91 10.57
CA TYR A 184 15.48 -19.69 9.98
C TYR A 184 14.45 -19.16 10.97
N PHE A 185 14.23 -19.85 12.09
CA PHE A 185 13.19 -19.44 13.04
C PHE A 185 13.51 -18.11 13.71
N TYR A 186 14.78 -17.90 14.09
CA TYR A 186 15.22 -16.61 14.65
C TYR A 186 15.14 -15.50 13.61
N GLY A 187 15.56 -15.73 12.37
CA GLY A 187 15.50 -14.76 11.29
C GLY A 187 14.06 -14.34 10.97
N VAL A 188 13.15 -15.29 10.84
CA VAL A 188 11.74 -15.00 10.58
C VAL A 188 11.06 -14.34 11.78
N SER A 189 11.35 -14.80 13.00
CA SER A 189 10.83 -14.18 14.23
C SER A 189 11.31 -12.73 14.35
N PHE A 190 12.60 -12.49 14.12
CA PHE A 190 13.18 -11.15 14.10
C PHE A 190 12.55 -10.26 13.02
N ALA A 191 12.38 -10.76 11.80
CA ALA A 191 11.71 -10.01 10.73
C ALA A 191 10.27 -9.63 11.11
N GLY A 192 9.48 -10.58 11.63
CA GLY A 192 8.13 -10.31 12.12
C GLY A 192 8.11 -9.26 13.24
N LEU A 193 9.05 -9.34 14.19
CA LEU A 193 9.18 -8.37 15.28
C LEU A 193 9.52 -6.99 14.74
N LEU A 194 10.49 -6.89 13.84
CA LEU A 194 10.90 -5.64 13.22
C LEU A 194 9.73 -4.98 12.48
N THR A 195 9.00 -5.74 11.67
CA THR A 195 7.79 -5.25 10.97
C THR A 195 6.74 -4.74 11.97
N ALA A 196 6.49 -5.47 13.05
CA ALA A 196 5.54 -5.06 14.08
C ALA A 196 5.98 -3.78 14.82
N VAL A 197 7.28 -3.66 15.16
CA VAL A 197 7.84 -2.48 15.83
C VAL A 197 7.80 -1.26 14.93
N VAL A 198 8.18 -1.41 13.65
CA VAL A 198 8.11 -0.32 12.65
C VAL A 198 6.66 0.12 12.45
N GLY A 199 5.72 -0.83 12.30
CA GLY A 199 4.29 -0.52 12.26
C GLY A 199 3.81 0.19 13.52
N GLY A 200 4.20 -0.29 14.70
CA GLY A 200 3.86 0.34 15.98
C GLY A 200 4.39 1.78 16.10
N ALA A 201 5.62 2.03 15.66
CA ALA A 201 6.23 3.36 15.67
C ALA A 201 5.48 4.34 14.75
N PHE A 202 5.12 3.91 13.53
CA PHE A 202 4.32 4.74 12.63
C PHE A 202 2.91 5.00 13.16
N LEU A 203 2.29 4.01 13.78
CA LEU A 203 0.96 4.15 14.36
C LEU A 203 1.00 5.17 15.49
N LEU A 204 1.99 5.04 16.38
CA LEU A 204 2.19 5.95 17.49
C LEU A 204 2.44 7.38 16.99
N ASN A 205 3.31 7.56 16.00
CA ASN A 205 3.57 8.87 15.38
C ASN A 205 2.30 9.47 14.77
N THR A 206 1.49 8.66 14.10
CA THR A 206 0.22 9.09 13.49
C THR A 206 -0.78 9.54 14.57
N VAL A 207 -0.90 8.78 15.66
CA VAL A 207 -1.78 9.12 16.80
C VAL A 207 -1.31 10.39 17.48
N ILE A 208 -0.01 10.50 17.79
CA ILE A 208 0.57 11.71 18.41
C ILE A 208 0.35 12.93 17.51
N SER A 209 0.66 12.82 16.21
CA SER A 209 0.48 13.94 15.27
C SER A 209 -0.97 14.36 15.13
N SER A 210 -1.90 13.39 15.17
CA SER A 210 -3.34 13.65 15.15
C SER A 210 -3.81 14.36 16.43
N LEU A 211 -3.34 13.92 17.60
CA LEU A 211 -3.66 14.53 18.89
C LEU A 211 -3.10 15.94 19.04
N LEU A 212 -1.86 16.15 18.62
CA LEU A 212 -1.20 17.46 18.68
C LEU A 212 -1.69 18.43 17.61
N LYS A 213 -2.50 17.97 16.64
CA LYS A 213 -2.84 18.71 15.42
C LYS A 213 -1.60 19.25 14.70
N THR A 214 -0.43 18.66 14.95
CA THR A 214 0.82 18.91 14.22
C THR A 214 0.70 18.15 12.92
N THR A 215 -0.24 18.58 12.08
CA THR A 215 -0.30 18.08 10.73
C THR A 215 1.00 18.49 10.07
N PRO A 216 1.75 17.55 9.48
CA PRO A 216 2.93 17.93 8.72
C PRO A 216 2.44 18.97 7.72
N THR A 217 2.89 20.22 7.89
CA THR A 217 2.80 21.23 6.86
C THR A 217 3.54 20.58 5.71
N MET A 218 2.81 20.03 4.75
CA MET A 218 3.44 19.49 3.57
C MET A 218 4.20 20.66 2.98
N ASN A 219 5.51 20.63 3.10
CA ASN A 219 6.43 21.63 2.56
C ASN A 219 6.46 21.57 1.02
N ASN A 220 5.41 21.06 0.38
CA ASN A 220 5.28 20.99 -1.05
C ASN A 220 5.02 22.41 -1.58
N SER A 221 6.10 22.94 -2.12
CA SER A 221 6.33 24.27 -2.72
C SER A 221 5.39 24.71 -3.83
N TYR A 222 4.24 24.06 -4.02
CA TYR A 222 3.17 24.57 -4.86
C TYR A 222 1.85 24.23 -4.19
N PRO A 223 1.28 25.11 -3.36
CA PRO A 223 -0.17 25.13 -3.31
C PRO A 223 -0.60 25.26 -4.77
N ALA A 224 -1.28 24.25 -5.31
CA ALA A 224 -2.14 24.53 -6.44
C ALA A 224 -3.01 25.68 -5.93
N VAL A 225 -2.76 26.89 -6.42
CA VAL A 225 -3.57 28.05 -6.06
C VAL A 225 -4.91 27.74 -6.68
N VAL A 226 -5.75 27.04 -5.92
CA VAL A 226 -7.12 26.73 -6.28
C VAL A 226 -7.77 28.08 -6.41
N SER A 227 -7.87 28.56 -7.64
CA SER A 227 -8.40 29.87 -7.90
C SER A 227 -9.91 29.73 -7.84
N LYS A 228 -10.59 30.69 -7.19
CA LYS A 228 -12.04 30.80 -7.32
C LYS A 228 -12.48 30.89 -8.79
N ASN A 229 -11.57 31.29 -9.66
CA ASN A 229 -11.82 31.46 -11.08
C ASN A 229 -11.72 30.14 -11.88
N ASP A 230 -11.31 29.03 -11.28
CA ASP A 230 -11.20 27.74 -11.99
C ASP A 230 -12.57 27.19 -12.43
N THR A 231 -13.66 27.65 -11.82
CA THR A 231 -15.04 27.30 -12.21
C THR A 231 -15.62 28.22 -13.27
N ALA A 232 -14.97 29.34 -13.60
CA ALA A 232 -15.52 30.40 -14.45
C ALA A 232 -15.97 29.91 -15.84
N GLY A 233 -15.16 29.06 -16.48
CA GLY A 233 -15.51 28.50 -17.78
C GLY A 233 -16.74 27.60 -17.71
N ILE A 234 -16.83 26.79 -16.67
CA ILE A 234 -17.95 25.87 -16.44
C ILE A 234 -19.22 26.62 -16.06
N ASP A 235 -19.11 27.63 -15.21
CA ASP A 235 -20.22 28.52 -14.85
C ASP A 235 -20.78 29.22 -16.09
N SER A 236 -19.92 29.60 -17.03
CA SER A 236 -20.32 30.19 -18.32
C SER A 236 -21.08 29.19 -19.20
N VAL A 237 -20.64 27.93 -19.30
CA VAL A 237 -21.36 26.88 -20.05
C VAL A 237 -22.77 26.69 -19.49
N ILE A 238 -22.91 26.61 -18.15
CA ILE A 238 -24.20 26.43 -17.48
C ILE A 238 -25.11 27.64 -17.71
N ALA A 239 -24.59 28.86 -17.51
CA ALA A 239 -25.37 30.09 -17.66
C ALA A 239 -25.81 30.33 -19.12
N CYS A 240 -24.95 29.98 -20.08
CA CYS A 240 -25.18 30.22 -21.50
C CYS A 240 -25.88 29.08 -22.24
N ALA A 241 -26.24 27.99 -21.56
CA ALA A 241 -26.66 26.74 -22.18
C ALA A 241 -27.73 26.90 -23.27
N ALA A 242 -28.85 27.56 -22.92
CA ALA A 242 -29.98 27.75 -23.81
C ALA A 242 -29.67 28.65 -25.02
N LYS A 243 -28.79 29.64 -24.86
CA LYS A 243 -28.46 30.61 -25.92
C LYS A 243 -27.40 30.07 -26.88
N CYS A 244 -26.49 29.26 -26.38
CA CYS A 244 -25.37 28.72 -27.15
C CYS A 244 -25.61 27.33 -27.73
N GLY A 245 -26.79 26.74 -27.48
CA GLY A 245 -27.15 25.42 -28.00
C GLY A 245 -26.39 24.28 -27.31
N PHE A 246 -25.98 24.45 -26.05
CA PHE A 246 -25.45 23.34 -25.27
C PHE A 246 -26.59 22.39 -24.90
N SER A 247 -26.31 21.09 -24.97
CA SER A 247 -27.30 20.06 -24.68
C SER A 247 -27.57 19.96 -23.17
N ALA A 248 -28.66 19.29 -22.78
CA ALA A 248 -28.95 19.04 -21.37
C ALA A 248 -27.87 18.16 -20.73
N GLU A 249 -27.30 17.24 -21.51
CA GLU A 249 -26.19 16.36 -21.13
C GLU A 249 -24.92 17.18 -20.85
N ASP A 250 -24.62 18.20 -21.66
CA ASP A 250 -23.49 19.10 -21.46
C ASP A 250 -23.62 19.87 -20.14
N VAL A 251 -24.83 20.37 -19.83
CA VAL A 251 -25.10 21.08 -18.57
C VAL A 251 -24.98 20.14 -17.37
N GLN A 252 -25.49 18.91 -17.48
CA GLN A 252 -25.33 17.91 -16.41
C GLN A 252 -23.87 17.55 -16.18
N LEU A 253 -23.07 17.40 -17.24
CA LEU A 253 -21.64 17.10 -17.14
C LEU A 253 -20.87 18.25 -16.48
N ALA A 254 -21.17 19.50 -16.85
CA ALA A 254 -20.65 20.71 -16.24
C ALA A 254 -20.99 20.79 -14.74
N GLN A 255 -22.25 20.51 -14.37
CA GLN A 255 -22.68 20.49 -12.98
C GLN A 255 -21.99 19.38 -12.18
N GLN A 256 -21.81 18.21 -12.79
CA GLN A 256 -21.08 17.11 -12.17
C GLN A 256 -19.61 17.48 -11.90
N TRP A 257 -18.96 18.14 -12.85
CA TRP A 257 -17.60 18.63 -12.65
C TRP A 257 -17.52 19.62 -11.48
N LYS A 258 -18.50 20.52 -11.30
CA LYS A 258 -18.53 21.44 -10.14
C LYS A 258 -18.61 20.70 -8.81
N ASN A 259 -19.40 19.63 -8.77
CA ASN A 259 -19.48 18.78 -7.58
C ASN A 259 -18.13 18.09 -7.31
N ASP A 260 -17.52 17.52 -8.34
CA ASP A 260 -16.22 16.85 -8.24
C ASP A 260 -15.10 17.84 -7.83
N TRP A 261 -15.15 19.07 -8.33
CA TRP A 261 -14.27 20.17 -7.95
C TRP A 261 -14.43 20.58 -6.48
N THR A 262 -15.66 20.70 -6.00
CA THR A 262 -15.95 21.02 -4.59
C THR A 262 -15.41 19.91 -3.68
N VAL A 263 -15.69 18.66 -4.02
CA VAL A 263 -15.16 17.49 -3.32
C VAL A 263 -13.62 17.48 -3.32
N TYR A 264 -12.99 17.86 -4.44
CA TYR A 264 -11.54 18.02 -4.52
C TYR A 264 -11.02 19.10 -3.56
N GLN A 265 -11.66 20.27 -3.48
CA GLN A 265 -11.25 21.35 -2.57
C GLN A 265 -11.38 20.95 -1.09
N GLU A 266 -12.50 20.32 -0.71
CA GLU A 266 -12.72 19.82 0.64
C GLU A 266 -11.64 18.78 1.03
N ARG A 267 -11.20 17.95 0.09
CA ARG A 267 -10.12 16.97 0.33
C ARG A 267 -8.75 17.60 0.52
N GLN A 268 -8.49 18.76 -0.10
CA GLN A 268 -7.23 19.48 0.08
C GLN A 268 -7.14 20.13 1.46
N THR A 269 -8.25 20.66 1.96
CA THR A 269 -8.31 21.32 3.28
C THR A 269 -8.43 20.33 4.43
N SER A 270 -8.98 19.13 4.19
CA SER A 270 -9.10 18.12 5.24
C SER A 270 -7.80 17.39 5.52
N ASN A 271 -7.28 17.51 6.74
CA ASN A 271 -6.14 16.72 7.21
C ASN A 271 -6.46 15.23 7.41
N SER A 272 -7.75 14.83 7.40
CA SER A 272 -8.16 13.44 7.67
C SER A 272 -7.64 12.45 6.62
N GLY A 273 -7.43 12.89 5.37
CA GLY A 273 -6.96 12.02 4.30
C GLY A 273 -5.54 11.51 4.52
N ALA A 274 -4.64 12.37 5.01
CA ALA A 274 -3.26 11.99 5.31
C ALA A 274 -3.21 10.96 6.44
N THR A 275 -3.87 11.26 7.56
CA THR A 275 -3.95 10.37 8.72
C THR A 275 -4.57 9.03 8.37
N GLN A 276 -5.70 9.01 7.65
CA GLN A 276 -6.33 7.75 7.24
C GLN A 276 -5.44 6.95 6.27
N ASN A 277 -4.72 7.61 5.36
CA ASN A 277 -3.77 6.92 4.50
C ASN A 277 -2.62 6.30 5.30
N ASP A 278 -2.07 7.02 6.27
CA ASP A 278 -0.99 6.50 7.11
C ASP A 278 -1.46 5.31 7.96
N LEU A 279 -2.68 5.39 8.53
CA LEU A 279 -3.31 4.26 9.22
C LEU A 279 -3.53 3.07 8.30
N ALA A 280 -4.03 3.30 7.08
CA ALA A 280 -4.29 2.25 6.09
C ALA A 280 -3.02 1.51 5.66
N ASN A 281 -1.86 2.19 5.68
CA ASN A 281 -0.58 1.55 5.38
C ASN A 281 0.04 0.89 6.63
N THR A 282 -0.25 1.42 7.83
CA THR A 282 0.42 0.99 9.07
C THR A 282 -0.24 -0.19 9.77
N ILE A 283 -1.58 -0.21 9.84
CA ILE A 283 -2.33 -1.28 10.50
C ILE A 283 -1.98 -2.67 9.93
N PRO A 284 -1.89 -2.86 8.59
CA PRO A 284 -1.49 -4.13 8.00
C PRO A 284 -0.15 -4.67 8.49
N LEU A 285 0.86 -3.79 8.67
CA LEU A 285 2.18 -4.18 9.16
C LEU A 285 2.10 -4.83 10.55
N ILE A 286 1.28 -4.26 11.44
CA ILE A 286 1.09 -4.79 12.80
C ILE A 286 0.30 -6.11 12.74
N LEU A 287 -0.77 -6.14 11.95
CA LEU A 287 -1.65 -7.32 11.80
C LEU A 287 -0.92 -8.54 11.23
N ILE A 288 0.16 -8.35 10.49
CA ILE A 288 0.97 -9.44 9.93
C ILE A 288 2.22 -9.69 10.77
N GLY A 289 2.94 -8.64 11.12
CA GLY A 289 4.20 -8.74 11.85
C GLY A 289 4.03 -9.39 13.22
N LEU A 290 3.00 -9.01 13.98
CA LEU A 290 2.82 -9.50 15.35
C LEU A 290 2.46 -11.00 15.39
N PRO A 291 1.49 -11.52 14.60
CA PRO A 291 1.25 -12.96 14.52
C PRO A 291 2.44 -13.74 14.00
N LEU A 292 3.18 -13.21 13.02
CA LEU A 292 4.36 -13.86 12.47
C LEU A 292 5.46 -14.00 13.53
N PHE A 293 5.76 -12.91 14.24
CA PHE A 293 6.69 -12.94 15.38
C PHE A 293 6.26 -13.96 16.42
N TRP A 294 5.01 -13.87 16.89
CA TRP A 294 4.50 -14.74 17.95
C TRP A 294 4.61 -16.20 17.56
N PHE A 295 4.14 -16.57 16.37
CA PHE A 295 4.13 -17.94 15.89
C PHE A 295 5.54 -18.54 15.84
N HIS A 296 6.51 -17.82 15.25
CA HIS A 296 7.88 -18.29 15.14
C HIS A 296 8.62 -18.26 16.48
N PHE A 297 8.36 -17.27 17.34
CA PHE A 297 8.96 -17.21 18.67
C PHE A 297 8.45 -18.33 19.60
N ALA A 298 7.15 -18.65 19.54
CA ALA A 298 6.58 -19.76 20.30
C ALA A 298 7.20 -21.11 19.90
N ARG A 299 7.54 -21.29 18.61
CA ARG A 299 8.29 -22.46 18.12
C ARG A 299 9.69 -22.53 18.72
N ILE A 300 10.44 -21.42 18.73
CA ILE A 300 11.78 -21.34 19.34
C ILE A 300 11.71 -21.71 20.82
N ARG A 301 10.74 -21.16 21.56
CA ARG A 301 10.56 -21.49 22.98
C ARG A 301 10.29 -22.97 23.21
N LYS A 302 9.47 -23.59 22.37
CA LYS A 302 9.17 -25.02 22.45
C LYS A 302 10.40 -25.90 22.17
N GLU A 303 11.31 -25.43 21.31
CA GLU A 303 12.53 -26.17 20.93
C GLU A 303 13.68 -25.98 21.92
N THR A 304 13.69 -24.88 22.68
CA THR A 304 14.73 -24.55 23.67
C THR A 304 14.40 -25.03 25.08
N GLN A 305 13.18 -25.48 25.33
CA GLN A 305 12.84 -26.08 26.62
C GLN A 305 13.70 -27.33 26.85
N PRO A 306 14.47 -27.39 27.95
CA PRO A 306 15.27 -28.56 28.25
C PRO A 306 14.34 -29.76 28.33
N THR A 307 14.65 -30.79 27.56
CA THR A 307 14.02 -32.10 27.71
C THR A 307 14.32 -32.54 29.13
N VAL A 308 13.32 -32.48 30.01
CA VAL A 308 13.45 -33.02 31.36
C VAL A 308 13.84 -34.48 31.16
N PRO A 309 15.05 -34.90 31.57
CA PRO A 309 15.47 -36.27 31.39
C PRO A 309 14.41 -37.12 32.08
N ALA A 310 13.83 -38.08 31.35
CA ALA A 310 12.84 -38.98 31.91
C ALA A 310 13.41 -39.51 33.22
N THR A 311 12.74 -39.23 34.33
CA THR A 311 13.16 -39.71 35.65
C THR A 311 13.35 -41.22 35.49
N PRO A 312 14.57 -41.76 35.72
CA PRO A 312 14.79 -43.18 35.57
C PRO A 312 13.76 -43.89 36.44
N ALA A 313 12.96 -44.76 35.82
CA ALA A 313 11.94 -45.52 36.52
C ALA A 313 12.60 -46.19 37.71
N THR A 314 12.14 -45.88 38.93
CA THR A 314 12.65 -46.51 40.15
C THR A 314 12.53 -48.03 39.95
N PRO A 315 13.63 -48.79 40.05
CA PRO A 315 13.55 -50.24 39.89
C PRO A 315 12.55 -50.76 40.93
N ALA A 316 11.54 -51.48 40.46
CA ALA A 316 10.58 -52.15 41.33
C ALA A 316 11.37 -53.07 42.26
N THR A 317 11.30 -52.79 43.55
CA THR A 317 11.91 -53.63 44.59
C THR A 317 11.10 -54.93 44.62
N VAL A 318 11.74 -56.05 44.27
CA VAL A 318 11.20 -57.40 44.41
C VAL A 318 11.66 -57.97 45.73
#